data_AF-A0A7J3A9L5-F1
#
_entry.id   AF-A0A7J3A9L5-F1
#
_cell.length_a   1.000
_cell.length_b   1.000
_cell.length_c   1.000
_cell.angle_alpha   90.00
_cell.angle_beta   90.00
_cell.angle_gamma   90.00
#
_symmetry.space_group_name_H-M   'P 1'
#
loop_
_entity.id
_entity.type
_entity.pdbx_description
1 polymer ?
#
loop_
_entity_poly.entity_id
_entity_poly.type
_entity_poly.pdbx_seq_one_letter_code
_entity_poly.pdbx_strand_id
1 'polypeptide(L)'
;MAVVGWEWIVIIAIVAIILIWGPGQIPKLARALGQAKKELKQAQEEGEAKEEVKKEEAKVEVDPLIVTAIKMGIDVTGKTREQISQEIIARSKSQQS
;
A
#
# COMPACT_ATOMS: atom_id res chain seq x y z
N MET A 1 37.07 12.69 29.09
CA MET A 1 37.72 13.73 28.25
C MET A 1 38.20 13.08 26.96
N ALA A 2 38.20 13.83 25.86
CA ALA A 2 38.71 13.49 24.53
C ALA A 2 37.78 12.73 23.56
N VAL A 3 36.61 13.31 23.26
CA VAL A 3 36.01 13.21 21.90
C VAL A 3 36.21 14.49 21.08
N VAL A 4 36.92 15.48 21.62
CA VAL A 4 37.02 16.87 21.15
C VAL A 4 37.87 17.06 19.87
N GLY A 5 38.10 16.03 19.05
CA GLY A 5 38.94 16.10 17.84
C GLY A 5 38.21 15.78 16.54
N TRP A 6 37.49 14.66 16.50
CA TRP A 6 36.77 14.20 15.31
C TRP A 6 35.52 15.04 15.03
N GLU A 7 34.85 15.53 16.09
CA GLU A 7 33.71 16.44 15.98
C GLU A 7 34.08 17.72 15.21
N TRP A 8 35.24 18.31 15.48
CA TRP A 8 35.71 19.50 14.78
C TRP A 8 36.05 19.23 13.31
N ILE A 9 36.58 18.05 12.99
CA ILE A 9 36.83 17.64 11.60
C ILE A 9 35.52 17.55 10.83
N VAL A 10 34.48 16.94 11.43
CA VAL A 10 33.15 16.84 10.81
C VAL A 10 32.52 18.22 10.61
N ILE A 11 32.62 19.10 11.61
CA ILE A 11 32.11 20.47 11.51
C ILE A 11 32.82 21.23 10.38
N ILE A 12 34.15 21.19 10.33
CA ILE A 12 34.94 21.86 9.28
C ILE A 12 34.57 21.31 7.91
N ALA A 13 34.39 19.99 7.77
CA ALA A 13 33.99 19.38 6.50
C ALA A 13 32.61 19.87 6.04
N ILE A 14 31.62 19.90 6.94
CA ILE A 14 30.27 20.40 6.64
C ILE A 14 30.32 21.88 6.25
N VAL A 15 31.07 22.70 6.98
CA VAL A 15 31.23 24.12 6.68
C VAL A 15 31.90 24.33 5.32
N ALA A 16 32.96 23.57 5.01
CA ALA A 16 33.64 23.63 3.71
C ALA A 16 32.67 23.30 2.56
N ILE A 17 31.84 22.26 2.72
CA ILE A 17 30.81 21.89 1.73
C ILE A 17 29.80 23.04 1.55
N ILE A 18 29.33 23.65 2.65
CA ILE A 18 28.38 24.77 2.61
C ILE A 18 29.00 26.02 1.98
N LEU A 19 30.30 26.29 2.17
CA LEU A 19 30.98 27.42 1.56
C LEU A 19 31.14 27.26 0.04
N ILE A 20 31.46 26.05 -0.43
CA ILE A 20 31.59 25.76 -1.86
C ILE A 20 30.23 25.81 -2.56
N TRP A 21 29.19 25.23 -1.93
CA TRP A 21 27.86 25.10 -2.54
C TRP A 21 26.95 26.31 -2.25
N GLY A 22 27.25 27.06 -1.21
CA GLY A 22 26.47 28.18 -0.68
C GLY A 22 25.36 27.74 0.30
N PRO A 23 25.06 28.56 1.34
CA PRO A 23 24.05 28.24 2.36
C PRO A 23 22.61 28.17 1.79
N GLY A 24 22.38 28.72 0.60
CA GLY A 24 21.08 28.73 -0.07
C GLY A 24 20.67 27.40 -0.71
N GLN A 25 21.54 26.37 -0.73
CA GLN A 25 21.22 25.08 -1.36
C GLN A 25 20.42 24.17 -0.45
N ILE A 26 20.74 24.14 0.85
CA ILE A 26 19.98 23.39 1.87
C ILE A 26 18.48 23.72 1.81
N PRO A 27 18.03 25.00 1.83
CA PRO A 27 16.61 25.32 1.74
C PRO A 27 15.99 25.02 0.37
N LYS A 28 16.75 25.08 -0.72
CA LYS A 28 16.27 24.72 -2.07
C LYS A 28 16.01 23.22 -2.17
N LEU A 29 16.95 22.40 -1.70
CA LEU A 29 16.82 20.95 -1.64
C LEU A 29 15.65 20.53 -0.74
N ALA A 30 15.51 21.15 0.43
CA ALA A 30 14.38 20.88 1.32
C ALA A 30 13.03 21.21 0.67
N ARG A 31 12.93 22.33 -0.04
CA ARG A 31 11.71 22.69 -0.79
C ARG A 31 11.42 21.71 -1.93
N ALA A 32 12.43 21.38 -2.74
CA ALA A 32 12.27 20.44 -3.86
C ALA A 32 11.88 19.03 -3.37
N LEU A 33 12.54 18.52 -2.33
CA LEU A 33 12.19 17.24 -1.70
C LEU A 33 10.79 17.27 -1.07
N GLY A 34 10.42 18.39 -0.45
CA GLY A 34 9.08 18.60 0.11
C GLY A 34 7.99 18.60 -0.95
N GLN A 35 8.22 19.26 -2.08
CA GLN A 35 7.32 19.26 -3.24
C GLN A 35 7.21 17.85 -3.84
N ALA A 36 8.33 17.17 -4.08
CA ALA A 36 8.33 15.80 -4.57
C ALA A 36 7.57 14.85 -3.63
N LYS A 37 7.80 14.91 -2.31
CA LYS A 37 7.07 14.11 -1.32
C LYS A 37 5.57 14.43 -1.32
N LYS A 38 5.19 15.69 -1.50
CA LYS A 38 3.79 16.12 -1.56
C LYS A 38 3.09 15.57 -2.80
N GLU A 39 3.72 15.70 -3.97
CA GLU A 39 3.20 15.17 -5.23
C GLU A 39 3.09 13.64 -5.20
N LEU A 40 4.06 12.94 -4.60
CA LEU A 40 4.00 11.50 -4.39
C LEU A 40 2.85 11.10 -3.45
N LYS A 41 2.67 11.80 -2.33
CA LYS A 41 1.56 11.53 -1.39
C LYS A 41 0.21 11.78 -2.07
N GLN A 42 0.10 12.85 -2.84
CA GLN A 42 -1.11 13.18 -3.59
C GLN A 42 -1.40 12.13 -4.68
N ALA A 43 -0.39 11.68 -5.42
CA ALA A 43 -0.53 10.62 -6.40
C ALA A 43 -0.86 9.26 -5.76
N GLN A 44 -0.37 8.99 -4.54
CA GLN A 44 -0.77 7.83 -3.76
C GLN A 44 -2.23 7.92 -3.32
N GLU A 45 -2.66 9.04 -2.72
CA GLU A 45 -4.05 9.23 -2.27
C GLU A 45 -5.05 9.23 -3.45
N GLU A 46 -4.71 9.86 -4.58
CA GLU A 46 -5.50 9.81 -5.80
C GLU A 46 -5.44 8.43 -6.49
N GLY A 47 -4.30 7.74 -6.36
CA GLY A 47 -4.09 6.38 -6.87
C GLY A 47 -4.92 5.37 -6.09
N GLU A 48 -4.92 5.46 -4.76
CA GLU A 48 -5.73 4.66 -3.84
C GLU A 48 -7.21 4.96 -4.02
N ALA A 49 -7.62 6.22 -4.17
CA ALA A 49 -9.02 6.56 -4.48
C ALA A 49 -9.48 6.02 -5.85
N LYS A 50 -8.60 6.04 -6.87
CA LYS A 50 -8.88 5.42 -8.18
C LYS A 50 -8.86 3.89 -8.11
N GLU A 51 -8.02 3.31 -7.25
CA GLU A 51 -8.00 1.88 -7.00
C GLU A 51 -9.24 1.45 -6.23
N GLU A 52 -9.76 2.23 -5.28
CA GLU A 52 -11.02 1.92 -4.58
C GLU A 52 -12.22 1.94 -5.52
N VAL A 53 -12.32 2.93 -6.43
CA VAL A 53 -13.38 2.94 -7.47
C VAL A 53 -13.24 1.75 -8.43
N LYS A 54 -12.01 1.43 -8.85
CA LYS A 54 -11.75 0.28 -9.74
C LYS A 54 -11.90 -1.08 -9.03
N LYS A 55 -11.71 -1.11 -7.71
CA LYS A 55 -11.84 -2.29 -6.86
C LYS A 55 -13.25 -2.47 -6.35
N GLU A 56 -14.10 -1.43 -6.36
CA GLU A 56 -15.56 -1.58 -6.27
C GLU A 56 -16.14 -2.19 -7.55
N GLU A 57 -15.63 -1.85 -8.73
CA GLU A 57 -16.02 -2.52 -9.97
C GLU A 57 -15.48 -3.96 -10.08
N ALA A 58 -14.26 -4.22 -9.58
CA ALA A 58 -13.66 -5.56 -9.60
C ALA A 58 -14.04 -6.47 -8.41
N LYS A 59 -14.54 -5.93 -7.28
CA LYS A 59 -15.09 -6.76 -6.17
C LYS A 59 -16.46 -7.37 -6.48
N VAL A 60 -17.12 -6.94 -7.55
CA VAL A 60 -18.37 -7.54 -8.01
C VAL A 60 -18.13 -8.92 -8.67
N GLU A 61 -16.90 -9.24 -9.12
CA GLU A 61 -16.66 -10.45 -9.91
C GLU A 61 -16.48 -11.74 -9.10
N VAL A 62 -16.13 -11.67 -7.80
CA VAL A 62 -16.00 -12.88 -6.98
C VAL A 62 -17.02 -12.85 -5.85
N ASP A 63 -18.25 -13.26 -6.18
CA ASP A 63 -19.35 -13.41 -5.23
C ASP A 63 -18.85 -14.20 -3.99
N PRO A 64 -19.05 -13.69 -2.76
CA PRO A 64 -18.69 -14.39 -1.52
C PRO A 64 -19.19 -15.85 -1.47
N LEU A 65 -20.30 -16.16 -2.14
CA LEU A 65 -20.82 -17.52 -2.29
C LEU A 65 -19.85 -18.45 -3.03
N ILE A 66 -19.16 -17.95 -4.07
CA ILE A 66 -18.18 -18.72 -4.84
C ILE A 66 -16.94 -19.00 -3.98
N VAL A 67 -16.46 -18.01 -3.23
CA VAL A 67 -15.31 -18.18 -2.30
C VAL A 67 -15.63 -19.21 -1.23
N THR A 68 -16.84 -19.17 -0.69
CA THR A 68 -17.28 -20.07 0.38
C THR A 68 -17.48 -21.49 -0.16
N ALA A 69 -18.01 -21.63 -1.38
CA ALA A 69 -18.15 -22.90 -2.07
C ALA A 69 -16.81 -23.59 -2.37
N ILE A 70 -15.83 -22.85 -2.90
CA ILE A 70 -14.47 -23.37 -3.15
C ILE A 70 -13.84 -23.87 -1.84
N LYS A 71 -13.97 -23.11 -0.74
CA LYS A 71 -13.49 -23.53 0.58
C LYS A 71 -14.18 -24.79 1.10
N MET A 72 -15.44 -25.01 0.73
CA MET A 72 -16.19 -26.23 1.06
C MET A 72 -15.94 -27.40 0.09
N GLY A 73 -15.05 -27.23 -0.89
CA GLY A 73 -14.78 -28.23 -1.92
C GLY A 73 -15.97 -28.47 -2.85
N ILE A 74 -16.83 -27.47 -3.03
CA ILE A 74 -17.95 -27.50 -3.95
C ILE A 74 -17.47 -27.02 -5.32
N ASP A 75 -17.73 -27.81 -6.37
CA ASP A 75 -17.45 -27.40 -7.74
C ASP A 75 -18.38 -26.25 -8.15
N VAL A 76 -17.78 -25.11 -8.47
CA VAL A 76 -18.45 -23.86 -8.84
C VAL A 76 -18.49 -23.65 -10.37
N THR A 77 -17.90 -24.55 -11.15
CA THR A 77 -17.78 -24.38 -12.60
C THR A 77 -19.08 -24.78 -13.30
N GLY A 78 -19.73 -23.81 -13.96
CA GLY A 78 -20.99 -24.04 -14.67
C GLY A 78 -22.25 -24.08 -13.80
N LYS A 79 -22.16 -23.78 -12.49
CA LYS A 79 -23.32 -23.67 -11.59
C LYS A 79 -23.78 -22.22 -11.43
N THR A 80 -25.09 -21.98 -11.33
CA THR A 80 -25.60 -20.65 -10.99
C THR A 80 -25.47 -20.36 -9.50
N ARG A 81 -25.54 -19.09 -9.14
CA ARG A 81 -25.45 -18.60 -7.75
C ARG A 81 -26.47 -19.27 -6.82
N GLU A 82 -27.66 -19.56 -7.32
CA GLU A 82 -28.74 -20.23 -6.60
C GLU A 82 -28.45 -21.72 -6.35
N GLN A 83 -27.78 -22.39 -7.28
CA GLN A 83 -27.37 -23.79 -7.10
C GLN A 83 -26.22 -23.91 -6.10
N ILE A 84 -25.28 -22.97 -6.14
CA ILE A 84 -24.17 -22.90 -5.19
C ILE A 84 -24.69 -22.67 -3.77
N SER A 85 -25.66 -21.77 -3.59
CA SER A 85 -26.23 -21.49 -2.26
C SER A 85 -26.98 -22.69 -1.67
N GLN A 86 -27.74 -23.43 -2.48
CA GLN A 86 -28.43 -24.64 -2.03
C GLN A 86 -27.45 -25.75 -1.64
N GLU A 87 -26.38 -25.95 -2.42
CA GLU A 87 -25.35 -26.95 -2.13
C GLU A 87 -24.59 -26.63 -0.83
N ILE A 88 -24.28 -25.35 -0.59
CA ILE A 88 -23.68 -24.87 0.66
C ILE A 88 -24.57 -25.23 1.86
N ILE A 89 -25.88 -24.98 1.76
CA ILE A 89 -26.85 -25.27 2.84
C ILE A 89 -27.01 -26.78 3.05
N ALA A 90 -26.99 -27.57 1.97
CA ALA A 90 -27.08 -29.03 2.06
C ALA A 90 -25.84 -29.62 2.75
N ARG A 91 -24.64 -29.15 2.36
CA ARG A 91 -23.37 -29.58 2.99
C ARG A 91 -23.29 -29.15 4.46
N SER A 92 -23.69 -27.93 4.79
CA SER A 92 -23.64 -27.46 6.19
C SER A 92 -24.57 -28.27 7.10
N LYS A 93 -25.75 -28.68 6.62
CA LYS A 93 -26.64 -29.60 7.34
C LYS A 93 -26.02 -30.99 7.53
N SER A 94 -25.36 -31.54 6.51
CA SER A 94 -24.73 -32.87 6.61
C SER A 94 -23.47 -32.90 7.49
N GLN A 95 -22.78 -31.76 7.66
CA GLN A 95 -21.63 -31.64 8.56
C GLN A 95 -22.03 -31.36 10.03
N GLN A 96 -23.28 -30.94 10.27
CA GLN A 96 -23.82 -30.65 11.61
C GLN A 96 -24.56 -31.84 12.26
N SER A 97 -24.66 -33.00 11.60
CA SER A 97 -25.28 -34.23 12.15
C SER A 97 -24.28 -35.35 12.33
#